data_AF-A0A096AAD0-F1
#
_entry.id   AF-A0A096AAD0-F1
#
_cell.length_a   1.000
_cell.length_b   1.000
_cell.length_c   1.000
_cell.angle_alpha   90.00
_cell.angle_beta   90.00
_cell.angle_gamma   90.00
#
_symmetry.space_group_name_H-M   'P 1'
#
loop_
_entity.id
_entity.type
_entity.pdbx_description
1 polymer ?
#
loop_
_entity_poly.entity_id
_entity_poly.type
_entity_poly.pdbx_seq_one_letter_code
_entity_poly.pdbx_strand_id
1 'polypeptide(L)'
;MRYFLKTIFVLAVALAVLLVVRFYAFTVYAVPTDIDQTLRRGDRVVVNKLSHAGFKKGDLMVFRCSRDIIGRVEGVPGDTVAVDSGQYLIPRICCSRCRCLDCKLYLVNLGKSRTLVYRHQVLGHAYKLFHLSF
;
A
#
# COMPACT_ATOMS: atom_id res chain seq x y z
N MET A 1 1.66 -39.07 29.72
CA MET A 1 2.19 -37.68 29.82
C MET A 1 2.98 -37.21 28.60
N ARG A 2 3.91 -38.01 28.03
CA ARG A 2 4.75 -37.64 26.86
C ARG A 2 3.97 -37.26 25.58
N TYR A 3 2.78 -37.81 25.37
CA TYR A 3 1.96 -37.54 24.18
C TYR A 3 1.34 -36.14 24.20
N PHE A 4 0.87 -35.69 25.37
CA PHE A 4 0.29 -34.36 25.57
C PHE A 4 1.32 -33.23 25.36
N LEU A 5 2.59 -33.43 25.77
CA LEU A 5 3.65 -32.46 25.49
C LEU A 5 3.92 -32.34 23.98
N LYS A 6 3.89 -33.45 23.23
CA LYS A 6 4.09 -33.43 21.77
C LYS A 6 2.98 -32.69 21.06
N THR A 7 1.71 -32.92 21.43
CA THR A 7 0.58 -32.19 20.82
C THR A 7 0.61 -30.71 21.15
N ILE A 8 0.91 -30.32 22.40
CA ILE A 8 1.05 -28.91 22.78
C ILE A 8 2.19 -28.24 22.01
N PHE A 9 3.33 -28.91 21.85
CA PHE A 9 4.47 -28.37 21.11
C PHE A 9 4.15 -28.15 19.62
N VAL A 10 3.53 -29.14 18.96
CA VAL A 10 3.12 -29.01 17.55
C VAL A 10 2.07 -27.91 17.38
N LEU A 11 1.10 -27.82 18.30
CA LEU A 11 0.09 -26.76 18.28
C LEU A 11 0.73 -25.38 18.49
N ALA A 12 1.68 -25.24 19.41
CA ALA A 12 2.38 -24.00 19.67
C ALA A 12 3.22 -23.57 18.45
N VAL A 13 3.90 -24.50 17.79
CA VAL A 13 4.66 -24.21 16.56
C VAL A 13 3.73 -23.80 15.42
N ALA A 14 2.62 -24.50 15.21
CA ALA A 14 1.63 -24.13 14.20
C ALA A 14 1.02 -22.74 14.47
N LEU A 15 0.69 -22.43 15.73
CA LEU A 15 0.21 -21.12 16.14
C LEU A 15 1.28 -20.03 15.93
N ALA A 16 2.54 -20.30 16.29
CA ALA A 16 3.64 -19.37 16.11
C ALA A 16 3.88 -19.08 14.62
N VAL A 17 3.88 -20.09 13.75
CA VAL A 17 3.99 -19.91 12.30
C VAL A 17 2.83 -19.08 11.77
N LEU A 18 1.60 -19.36 12.21
CA LEU A 18 0.41 -18.63 11.80
C LEU A 18 0.49 -17.15 12.26
N LEU A 19 0.98 -16.89 13.47
CA LEU A 19 1.21 -15.54 13.99
C LEU A 19 2.31 -14.81 13.22
N VAL A 20 3.43 -15.48 12.92
CA VAL A 20 4.53 -14.91 12.11
C VAL A 20 4.04 -14.58 10.72
N VAL A 21 3.36 -15.50 10.03
CA VAL A 21 2.79 -15.26 8.70
C VAL A 21 1.79 -14.10 8.75
N ARG A 22 0.89 -14.07 9.75
CA ARG A 22 -0.02 -12.94 9.93
C ARG A 22 0.71 -11.62 10.14
N PHE A 23 1.74 -11.58 10.99
CA PHE A 23 2.47 -10.35 11.30
C PHE A 23 3.34 -9.88 10.12
N TYR A 24 3.91 -10.82 9.35
CA TYR A 24 4.82 -10.51 8.24
C TYR A 24 4.09 -10.19 6.93
N ALA A 25 3.05 -10.96 6.58
CA ALA A 25 2.25 -10.72 5.37
C ALA A 25 1.35 -9.49 5.51
N PHE A 26 0.82 -9.27 6.72
CA PHE A 26 0.08 -8.07 7.10
C PHE A 26 0.97 -7.23 8.01
N THR A 27 2.02 -6.63 7.47
CA THR A 27 2.76 -5.63 8.24
C THR A 27 1.80 -4.46 8.47
N VAL A 28 1.12 -4.46 9.63
CA VAL A 28 0.24 -3.38 10.07
C VAL A 28 1.15 -2.21 10.39
N TYR A 29 1.50 -1.41 9.39
CA TYR A 29 2.07 -0.11 9.64
C TYR A 29 0.95 0.75 10.21
N ALA A 30 1.05 1.07 11.49
CA ALA A 30 0.27 2.12 12.10
C ALA A 30 0.59 3.42 11.33
N VAL A 31 -0.36 3.85 10.49
CA VAL A 31 -0.20 5.03 9.63
C VAL A 31 -0.10 6.25 10.54
N PRO A 32 1.04 6.97 10.56
CA PRO A 32 1.23 8.07 11.50
C PRO A 32 0.69 9.41 10.98
N THR A 33 0.06 9.47 9.80
CA THR A 33 -0.38 10.74 9.22
C THR A 33 -1.78 10.68 8.63
N ASP A 34 -2.64 11.56 9.16
CA ASP A 34 -3.99 11.90 8.72
C ASP A 34 -4.03 12.25 7.22
N ILE A 35 -4.91 11.56 6.49
CA ILE A 35 -5.31 11.89 5.12
C ILE A 35 -6.83 12.11 5.19
N ASP A 36 -7.22 13.38 5.34
CA ASP A 36 -8.62 13.82 5.33
C ASP A 36 -9.31 13.29 4.04
N GLN A 37 -10.55 12.79 4.01
CA GLN A 37 -11.71 13.04 4.88
C GLN A 37 -12.52 11.74 5.10
N THR A 38 -11.90 10.56 4.95
CA THR A 38 -12.58 9.23 5.03
C THR A 38 -11.89 8.22 5.95
N LEU A 39 -10.75 8.60 6.53
CA LEU A 39 -10.05 7.82 7.56
C LEU A 39 -9.90 8.74 8.77
N ARG A 40 -10.61 8.43 9.86
CA ARG A 40 -10.50 9.18 11.11
C ARG A 40 -9.25 8.69 11.85
N ARG A 41 -8.63 9.57 12.64
CA ARG A 41 -7.57 9.21 13.60
C ARG A 41 -7.95 7.93 14.35
N GLY A 42 -7.13 6.89 14.23
CA GLY A 42 -7.36 5.59 14.87
C GLY A 42 -7.61 4.42 13.90
N ASP A 43 -7.83 4.69 12.60
CA ASP A 43 -8.01 3.65 11.60
C ASP A 43 -6.70 2.86 11.37
N ARG A 44 -6.73 1.56 11.69
CA ARG A 44 -5.64 0.62 11.38
C ARG A 44 -5.75 0.23 9.91
N VAL A 45 -4.82 0.71 9.09
CA VAL A 45 -4.68 0.26 7.70
C VAL A 45 -3.68 -0.88 7.65
N VAL A 46 -3.98 -1.89 6.84
CA VAL A 46 -3.05 -2.99 6.59
C VAL A 46 -2.51 -2.87 5.20
N VAL A 47 -1.18 -2.88 5.13
CA VAL A 47 -0.45 -2.84 3.87
C VAL A 47 -0.14 -4.27 3.50
N ASN A 48 -0.68 -4.72 2.36
CA ASN A 48 -0.26 -5.98 1.79
C ASN A 48 0.97 -5.73 0.91
N LYS A 49 2.14 -6.07 1.43
CA LYS A 49 3.41 -6.00 0.69
C LYS A 49 3.54 -7.08 -0.39
N LEU A 50 2.71 -8.13 -0.38
CA LEU A 50 2.77 -9.23 -1.36
C LEU A 50 2.08 -8.91 -2.68
N SER A 51 1.20 -7.90 -2.71
CA SER A 51 0.56 -7.47 -3.95
C SER A 51 1.52 -6.62 -4.78
N HIS A 52 2.42 -7.27 -5.52
CA HIS A 52 3.27 -6.63 -6.51
C HIS A 52 2.56 -6.42 -7.87
N ALA A 53 1.35 -6.97 -8.02
CA ALA A 53 0.53 -6.83 -9.21
C ALA A 53 0.17 -5.35 -9.45
N GLY A 54 0.22 -4.93 -10.72
CA GLY A 54 0.06 -3.54 -11.12
C GLY A 54 -1.17 -2.87 -10.50
N PHE A 55 -1.00 -1.62 -10.06
CA PHE A 55 -2.08 -0.82 -9.50
C PHE A 55 -3.09 -0.43 -10.59
N LYS A 56 -4.37 -0.42 -10.25
CA LYS A 56 -5.46 0.08 -11.10
C LYS A 56 -5.93 1.45 -10.62
N LYS A 57 -6.65 2.17 -11.49
CA LYS A 57 -7.36 3.39 -11.07
C LYS A 57 -8.35 3.07 -9.96
N GLY A 58 -8.34 3.88 -8.90
CA GLY A 58 -9.19 3.73 -7.73
C GLY A 58 -8.56 2.96 -6.56
N ASP A 59 -7.46 2.24 -6.78
CA ASP A 59 -6.78 1.49 -5.72
C ASP A 59 -6.13 2.42 -4.68
N LEU A 60 -6.07 1.97 -3.43
CA LEU A 60 -5.30 2.64 -2.39
C LEU A 60 -3.88 2.08 -2.39
N MET A 61 -2.90 2.97 -2.44
CA MET A 61 -1.49 2.60 -2.39
C MET A 61 -0.78 3.33 -1.26
N VAL A 62 0.19 2.65 -0.67
CA VAL A 62 1.08 3.24 0.34
C VAL A 62 2.45 3.43 -0.28
N PHE A 63 3.01 4.62 -0.15
CA PHE A 63 4.33 4.95 -0.66
C PHE A 63 5.14 5.73 0.37
N ARG A 64 6.46 5.64 0.24
CA ARG A 64 7.40 6.30 1.14
C ARG A 64 8.12 7.44 0.41
N CYS A 65 7.84 8.67 0.82
CA CYS A 65 8.64 9.86 0.47
C CYS A 65 9.53 10.28 1.65
N SER A 66 8.93 10.91 2.66
CA SER A 66 9.59 11.23 3.95
C SER A 66 8.95 10.49 5.13
N ARG A 67 7.66 10.17 4.98
CA ARG A 67 6.86 9.33 5.87
C ARG A 67 6.03 8.39 5.00
N ASP A 68 5.46 7.37 5.63
CA ASP A 68 4.55 6.44 4.95
C ASP A 68 3.23 7.16 4.73
N ILE A 69 2.92 7.44 3.47
CA ILE A 69 1.73 8.17 3.04
C ILE A 69 0.85 7.22 2.24
N ILE A 70 -0.45 7.32 2.46
CA ILE A 70 -1.47 6.62 1.69
C ILE A 70 -2.08 7.60 0.69
N GLY A 71 -2.32 7.12 -0.52
CA GLY A 71 -3.06 7.87 -1.51
C GLY A 71 -3.88 6.95 -2.40
N ARG A 72 -4.86 7.54 -3.08
CA ARG A 72 -5.70 6.83 -4.05
C ARG A 72 -5.11 7.01 -5.45
N VAL A 73 -4.89 5.93 -6.17
CA VAL A 73 -4.42 5.97 -7.56
C VAL A 73 -5.51 6.56 -8.44
N GLU A 74 -5.22 7.68 -9.08
CA GLU A 74 -6.13 8.35 -10.02
C GLU A 74 -5.77 8.03 -11.48
N GLY A 75 -4.49 7.76 -11.75
CA GLY A 75 -4.01 7.41 -13.09
C GLY A 75 -2.82 6.46 -13.08
N VAL A 76 -2.75 5.61 -14.10
CA VAL A 76 -1.67 4.63 -14.28
C VAL A 76 -0.77 5.03 -15.46
N PRO A 77 0.45 4.48 -15.59
CA PRO A 77 1.35 4.89 -16.66
C PRO A 77 0.74 4.62 -18.04
N GLY A 78 0.69 5.65 -18.89
CA GLY A 78 0.09 5.61 -20.21
C GLY A 78 -1.36 6.10 -20.28
N ASP A 79 -1.97 6.49 -19.16
CA ASP A 79 -3.26 7.19 -19.15
C ASP A 79 -3.12 8.67 -19.45
N THR A 80 -4.18 9.25 -20.02
CA THR A 80 -4.37 10.69 -20.10
C THR A 80 -5.28 11.15 -18.96
N VAL A 81 -4.83 12.15 -18.22
CA VAL A 81 -5.58 12.79 -17.13
C VAL A 81 -5.91 14.23 -17.53
N ALA A 82 -7.15 14.64 -17.26
CA ALA A 82 -7.56 16.03 -17.42
C ALA A 82 -7.24 16.79 -16.13
N VAL A 83 -6.41 17.82 -16.23
CA VAL A 83 -6.10 18.76 -15.14
C VAL A 83 -6.54 20.13 -15.61
N ASP A 84 -7.53 20.68 -14.91
CA ASP A 84 -8.21 21.94 -15.23
C ASP A 84 -8.78 21.94 -16.66
N SER A 85 -8.08 22.55 -17.62
CA SER A 85 -8.46 22.63 -19.03
C SER A 85 -7.50 21.88 -19.97
N GLY A 86 -6.43 21.29 -19.44
CA GLY A 86 -5.41 20.57 -20.19
C GLY A 86 -5.50 19.06 -20.05
N GLN A 87 -5.20 18.33 -21.12
CA GLN A 87 -5.00 16.88 -21.08
C GLN A 87 -3.52 16.56 -21.00
N TYR A 88 -3.14 15.78 -19.99
CA TYR A 88 -1.75 15.39 -19.74
C TYR A 88 -1.62 13.88 -19.79
N LEU A 89 -0.62 13.38 -20.50
CA LEU A 89 -0.29 11.96 -20.56
C LEU A 89 0.67 11.59 -19.42
N ILE A 90 0.33 10.57 -18.66
CA ILE A 90 1.22 10.01 -17.63
C ILE A 90 2.30 9.19 -18.35
N PRO A 91 3.58 9.56 -18.23
CA PRO A 91 4.65 8.86 -18.94
C PRO A 91 4.83 7.44 -18.40
N ARG A 92 5.04 6.49 -19.31
CA ARG A 92 5.35 5.09 -18.97
C ARG A 92 6.78 4.92 -18.44
N ILE A 93 7.64 5.90 -18.72
CA ILE A 93 9.08 5.89 -18.42
C ILE A 93 9.40 7.15 -17.61
N CYS A 94 10.02 6.97 -16.44
CA CYS A 94 10.41 8.07 -15.55
C CYS A 94 11.48 9.00 -16.15
N CYS A 95 12.54 8.44 -16.74
CA CYS A 95 13.66 9.22 -17.26
C CYS A 95 14.50 8.35 -18.20
N SER A 96 15.07 8.94 -19.25
CA SER A 96 16.01 8.28 -20.16
C SER A 96 17.33 7.86 -19.48
N ARG A 97 17.67 8.46 -18.33
CA ARG A 97 18.88 8.15 -17.54
C ARG A 97 18.67 7.08 -16.46
N CYS A 98 17.44 6.65 -16.22
CA CYS A 98 17.17 5.65 -15.18
C CYS A 98 17.41 4.24 -15.74
N ARG A 99 18.30 3.46 -15.13
CA ARG A 99 18.63 2.08 -15.57
C ARG A 99 17.63 1.02 -15.10
N CYS A 100 16.53 1.44 -14.48
CA CYS A 100 15.52 0.56 -13.90
C CYS A 100 14.55 0.05 -14.96
N LEU A 101 14.43 -1.27 -15.13
CA LEU A 101 13.46 -1.87 -16.06
C LEU A 101 11.99 -1.60 -15.67
N ASP A 102 11.70 -1.28 -14.40
CA ASP A 102 10.33 -1.14 -13.86
C ASP A 102 9.99 0.25 -13.32
N CYS A 103 10.54 1.31 -13.93
CA CYS A 103 10.29 2.70 -13.51
C CYS A 103 8.96 3.25 -14.05
N LYS A 104 7.84 2.81 -13.45
CA LYS A 104 6.48 3.27 -13.73
C LYS A 104 6.08 4.46 -12.83
N LEU A 105 5.39 5.46 -13.37
CA LEU A 105 4.78 6.56 -12.60
C LEU A 105 3.27 6.37 -12.43
N TYR A 106 2.78 6.62 -11.23
CA TYR A 106 1.36 6.63 -10.91
C TYR A 106 0.97 8.04 -10.45
N LEU A 107 -0.19 8.51 -10.90
CA LEU A 107 -0.81 9.72 -10.37
C LEU A 107 -1.69 9.35 -9.20
N VAL A 108 -1.49 10.03 -8.08
CA VAL A 108 -2.06 9.65 -6.79
C VAL A 108 -2.66 10.86 -6.13
N ASN A 109 -3.88 10.71 -5.66
CA ASN A 109 -4.64 11.72 -4.96
C ASN A 109 -4.57 11.49 -3.44
N LEU A 110 -4.13 12.52 -2.71
CA LEU A 110 -4.00 12.55 -1.25
C LEU A 110 -5.19 13.29 -0.59
N GLY A 111 -6.29 13.50 -1.31
CA GLY A 111 -7.46 14.26 -0.86
C GLY A 111 -7.29 15.76 -1.05
N LYS A 112 -6.21 16.35 -0.54
CA LYS A 112 -5.90 17.79 -0.67
C LYS A 112 -5.01 18.13 -1.87
N SER A 113 -4.23 17.16 -2.34
CA SER A 113 -3.28 17.37 -3.45
C SER A 113 -3.14 16.11 -4.30
N ARG A 114 -2.72 16.30 -5.55
CA ARG A 114 -2.32 15.23 -6.45
C ARG A 114 -0.80 15.21 -6.56
N THR A 115 -0.21 14.03 -6.55
CA THR A 115 1.24 13.86 -6.70
C THR A 115 1.58 12.68 -7.60
N LEU A 116 2.75 12.73 -8.21
CA LEU A 116 3.30 11.63 -8.99
C LEU A 116 4.21 10.78 -8.10
N VAL A 117 3.99 9.48 -8.12
CA VAL A 117 4.74 8.52 -7.30
C VAL A 117 5.37 7.45 -8.18
N TYR A 118 6.65 7.19 -7.93
CA TYR A 118 7.37 6.15 -8.65
C TYR A 118 7.07 4.76 -8.06
N ARG A 119 6.96 3.76 -8.92
CA ARG A 119 6.71 2.36 -8.53
C ARG A 119 7.68 1.82 -7.46
N HIS A 120 8.93 2.26 -7.49
CA HIS A 120 9.97 1.84 -6.54
C HIS A 120 9.80 2.47 -5.14
N GLN A 121 9.06 3.57 -5.02
CA GLN A 121 8.69 4.18 -3.72
C GLN A 121 7.44 3.56 -3.12
N VAL A 122 6.67 2.80 -3.92
CA VAL A 122 5.43 2.17 -3.48
C VAL A 122 5.74 0.91 -2.67
N LEU A 123 5.25 0.89 -1.43
CA LEU A 123 5.40 -0.22 -0.50
C LEU A 123 4.41 -1.35 -0.79
N GLY A 124 3.22 -1.05 -1.29
CA GLY A 124 2.20 -2.04 -1.63
C GLY A 124 0.79 -1.49 -1.71
N HIS A 125 -0.18 -2.40 -1.88
CA HIS A 125 -1.61 -2.10 -1.83
C HIS A 125 -2.05 -1.88 -0.38
N ALA A 126 -2.84 -0.83 -0.16
CA ALA A 126 -3.44 -0.53 1.12
C ALA A 126 -4.89 -1.03 1.14
N TYR A 127 -5.29 -1.74 2.19
CA TYR A 127 -6.67 -2.16 2.40
C TYR A 127 -7.23 -1.56 3.68
N LYS A 128 -8.41 -0.93 3.59
CA LYS A 128 -9.12 -0.41 4.76
C LYS A 128 -9.72 -1.58 5.54
N LEU A 129 -9.36 -1.73 6.81
CA LEU A 129 -9.72 -2.91 7.62
C LEU A 129 -10.84 -2.66 8.65
N PHE A 130 -11.83 -1.87 8.27
CA PHE A 130 -13.03 -1.50 9.05
C PHE A 130 -12.83 -0.41 10.12
N HIS A 131 -13.90 0.35 10.33
CA HIS A 131 -14.06 1.35 11.39
C HIS A 131 -14.78 0.68 12.56
N LEU A 132 -14.05 0.30 13.61
CA LEU A 132 -14.67 -0.11 14.88
C LEU A 132 -15.01 1.17 15.64
N SER A 133 -16.27 1.60 15.56
CA SER A 133 -16.84 2.57 16.50
C SER A 133 -17.01 1.87 17.84
N PHE A 134 -16.07 2.07 18.76
CA PHE A 134 -16.31 1.91 20.19
C PHE A 134 -16.64 3.29 20.78
#